data_AF-A0A949HJU6-F1
#
_entry.id   AF-A0A949HJU6-F1
#
_cell.length_a   1.000
_cell.length_b   1.000
_cell.length_c   1.000
_cell.angle_alpha   90.00
_cell.angle_beta   90.00
_cell.angle_gamma   90.00
#
_symmetry.space_group_name_H-M   'P 1'
#
loop_
_entity.id
_entity.type
_entity.pdbx_description
1 polymer ?
#
loop_
_entity_poly.entity_id
_entity_poly.type
_entity_poly.pdbx_seq_one_letter_code
_entity_poly.pdbx_strand_id
1 'polypeptide(L)'
;MLSGDAATFLGHSTVLIESAGNRFLTDPVLRERLAHLRRHAPPVAREATEDLDAILISHLHHDHLDKRSLRQLDPATPLLVPAGGGALAREAGFRDIREVRAGDELRFGDTTVVVVEADHDAGRGPRSRHRAEPVGYVVRGNRSIYFAGDTDHFAGMA
;
A
#
# COMPACT_ATOMS: atom_id res chain seq x y z
N MET A 1 16.85 17.08 13.05
CA MET A 1 15.42 17.00 13.42
C MET A 1 15.13 15.54 13.66
N LEU A 2 14.46 15.19 14.76
CA LEU A 2 14.15 13.79 15.07
C LEU A 2 13.22 13.25 13.99
N SER A 3 13.71 12.51 13.00
CA SER A 3 12.88 11.72 12.09
C SER A 3 12.39 10.50 12.88
N GLY A 4 11.45 10.76 13.79
CA GLY A 4 10.80 9.70 14.56
C GLY A 4 9.91 8.87 13.65
N ASP A 5 9.73 7.61 13.99
CA ASP A 5 8.81 6.75 13.28
C ASP A 5 7.37 7.21 13.55
N ALA A 6 6.57 7.36 12.50
CA ALA A 6 5.21 7.88 12.55
C ALA A 6 4.28 7.14 11.58
N ALA A 7 2.98 7.12 11.92
CA ALA A 7 1.92 6.66 11.04
C ALA A 7 0.81 7.71 11.02
N THR A 8 0.58 8.31 9.84
CA THR A 8 -0.42 9.35 9.64
C THR A 8 -1.60 8.77 8.86
N PHE A 9 -2.77 8.75 9.48
CA PHE A 9 -4.00 8.28 8.84
C PHE A 9 -4.55 9.32 7.85
N LEU A 10 -4.64 8.96 6.57
CA LEU A 10 -5.12 9.84 5.50
C LEU A 10 -6.54 9.49 5.03
N GLY A 11 -7.11 8.38 5.52
CA GLY A 11 -8.48 7.94 5.27
C GLY A 11 -8.57 6.54 4.66
N HIS A 12 -9.60 5.79 5.04
CA HIS A 12 -9.79 4.38 4.64
C HIS A 12 -8.58 3.50 5.02
N SER A 13 -7.90 2.87 4.08
CA SER A 13 -6.66 2.10 4.30
C SER A 13 -5.40 2.89 3.94
N THR A 14 -5.55 4.17 3.57
CA THR A 14 -4.42 5.03 3.22
C THR A 14 -3.74 5.60 4.47
N VAL A 15 -2.52 5.13 4.72
CA VAL A 15 -1.65 5.58 5.82
C VAL A 15 -0.30 5.96 5.24
N LEU A 16 0.19 7.14 5.62
CA LEU A 16 1.59 7.52 5.40
C LEU A 16 2.41 6.99 6.58
N ILE A 17 3.36 6.11 6.30
CA ILE A 17 4.30 5.55 7.27
C ILE A 17 5.66 6.22 7.06
N GLU A 18 6.19 6.81 8.11
CA GLU A 18 7.54 7.37 8.14
C GLU A 18 8.36 6.50 9.11
N SER A 19 9.48 5.94 8.66
CA SER A 19 10.30 5.04 9.49
C SER A 19 11.77 5.11 9.07
N ALA A 20 12.64 5.39 10.05
CA ALA A 20 14.09 5.55 9.85
C ALA A 20 14.48 6.41 8.63
N GLY A 21 13.75 7.52 8.42
CA GLY A 21 14.01 8.47 7.33
C GLY A 21 13.37 8.10 5.98
N ASN A 22 12.70 6.95 5.87
CA ASN A 22 11.97 6.54 4.66
C ASN A 22 10.47 6.79 4.80
N ARG A 23 9.78 7.01 3.66
CA ARG A 23 8.35 7.30 3.56
C ARG A 23 7.62 6.27 2.69
N PHE A 24 6.58 5.66 3.24
CA PHE A 24 5.76 4.65 2.57
C PHE A 24 4.29 5.05 2.58
N LEU A 25 3.59 4.85 1.46
CA LEU A 25 2.15 5.11 1.37
C LEU A 25 1.40 3.81 1.13
N THR A 26 0.48 3.46 2.03
CA THR A 26 -0.36 2.26 1.89
C THR A 26 -1.62 2.55 1.08
N ASP A 27 -2.06 1.60 0.25
CA ASP A 27 -3.40 1.54 -0.37
C ASP A 27 -4.03 2.91 -0.71
N PRO A 28 -3.45 3.69 -1.64
CA PRO A 28 -3.82 5.10 -1.81
C PRO A 28 -5.21 5.28 -2.44
N VAL A 29 -6.12 5.89 -1.68
CA VAL A 29 -7.42 6.40 -2.14
C VAL A 29 -7.48 7.92 -1.92
N LEU A 30 -6.96 8.66 -2.89
CA LEU A 30 -6.73 10.11 -2.80
C LEU A 30 -7.92 10.95 -3.28
N ARG A 31 -8.85 10.34 -4.00
CA ARG A 31 -10.03 11.02 -4.55
C ARG A 31 -11.18 11.14 -3.55
N GLU A 32 -12.08 12.08 -3.80
CA GLU A 32 -13.23 12.35 -2.92
C GLU A 32 -14.31 11.25 -2.92
N ARG A 33 -14.43 10.50 -4.03
CA ARG A 33 -15.46 9.47 -4.18
C ARG A 33 -14.95 8.26 -4.96
N LEU A 34 -15.21 7.08 -4.43
CA LEU A 34 -14.95 5.79 -5.06
C LEU A 34 -16.16 4.86 -4.86
N ALA A 35 -16.91 4.61 -5.93
CA ALA A 35 -18.17 3.88 -5.86
C ALA A 35 -19.14 4.46 -4.79
N HIS A 36 -19.37 3.71 -3.71
CA HIS A 36 -20.20 4.10 -2.58
C HIS A 36 -19.41 4.81 -1.46
N LEU A 37 -18.08 4.71 -1.46
CA LEU A 37 -17.21 5.41 -0.52
C LEU A 37 -17.14 6.91 -0.85
N ARG A 38 -17.29 7.73 0.20
CA ARG A 38 -17.17 9.19 0.16
C ARG A 38 -16.18 9.64 1.23
N ARG A 39 -15.25 10.50 0.85
CA ARG A 39 -14.30 11.11 1.77
C ARG A 39 -15.03 12.14 2.65
N HIS A 40 -14.82 12.05 3.96
CA HIS A 40 -15.37 12.98 4.97
C HIS A 40 -14.31 13.91 5.60
N ALA A 41 -13.05 13.72 5.24
CA ALA A 41 -11.93 14.59 5.63
C ALA A 41 -11.56 15.55 4.49
N PRO A 42 -10.76 16.59 4.73
CA PRO A 42 -10.16 17.38 3.66
C PRO A 42 -9.41 16.50 2.63
N PRO A 43 -9.20 17.01 1.40
CA PRO A 43 -8.32 16.36 0.44
C PRO A 43 -6.96 16.03 1.04
N VAL A 44 -6.36 14.92 0.63
CA VAL A 44 -5.01 14.55 1.07
C VAL A 44 -4.05 15.65 0.62
N ALA A 45 -3.30 16.19 1.58
CA ALA A 45 -2.29 17.22 1.32
C ALA A 45 -1.22 16.68 0.37
N ARG A 46 -0.77 17.51 -0.57
CA ARG A 46 0.16 17.09 -1.63
C ARG A 46 1.49 16.60 -1.03
N GLU A 47 1.94 17.25 0.03
CA GLU A 47 3.17 16.95 0.78
C GLU A 47 3.17 15.52 1.30
N ALA A 48 2.00 14.96 1.65
CA ALA A 48 1.87 13.59 2.13
C ALA A 48 2.17 12.54 1.03
N THR A 49 2.18 12.95 -0.23
CA THR A 49 2.39 12.09 -1.41
C THR A 49 3.69 12.37 -2.17
N GLU A 50 4.47 13.35 -1.72
CA GLU A 50 5.80 13.66 -2.28
C GLU A 50 6.88 12.80 -1.62
N ASP A 51 8.01 12.62 -2.31
CA ASP A 51 9.22 11.95 -1.79
C ASP A 51 8.96 10.59 -1.12
N LEU A 52 8.11 9.76 -1.73
CA LEU A 52 7.82 8.41 -1.28
C LEU A 52 8.91 7.44 -1.75
N ASP A 53 9.45 6.66 -0.82
CA ASP A 53 10.41 5.58 -1.12
C ASP A 53 9.72 4.35 -1.71
N ALA A 54 8.47 4.09 -1.31
CA ALA A 54 7.61 3.11 -1.96
C ALA A 54 6.12 3.31 -1.66
N ILE A 55 5.28 2.74 -2.52
CA ILE A 55 3.85 2.58 -2.31
C ILE A 55 3.56 1.10 -2.08
N LEU A 56 2.77 0.80 -1.05
CA LEU A 56 2.49 -0.56 -0.59
C LEU A 56 1.02 -0.90 -0.86
N ILE A 57 0.76 -1.86 -1.75
CA ILE A 57 -0.60 -2.32 -2.05
C ILE A 57 -0.86 -3.65 -1.34
N SER A 58 -1.87 -3.72 -0.48
CA SER A 58 -2.19 -4.96 0.25
C SER A 58 -2.89 -6.00 -0.63
N HIS A 59 -3.85 -5.58 -1.45
CA HIS A 59 -4.63 -6.47 -2.32
C HIS A 59 -5.30 -5.71 -3.47
N LEU A 60 -5.99 -6.44 -4.34
CA LEU A 60 -6.42 -5.90 -5.63
C LEU A 60 -7.81 -5.25 -5.64
N HIS A 61 -8.54 -5.20 -4.52
CA HIS A 61 -9.84 -4.53 -4.49
C HIS A 61 -9.76 -3.07 -4.90
N HIS A 62 -10.90 -2.53 -5.36
CA HIS A 62 -10.92 -1.21 -5.97
C HIS A 62 -10.60 -0.07 -5.00
N ASP A 63 -10.89 -0.27 -3.72
CA ASP A 63 -10.66 0.62 -2.59
C ASP A 63 -9.28 0.47 -1.95
N HIS A 64 -8.46 -0.47 -2.41
CA HIS A 64 -7.06 -0.60 -2.00
C HIS A 64 -6.10 -0.34 -3.16
N LEU A 65 -6.49 -0.73 -4.38
CA LEU A 65 -5.80 -0.41 -5.64
C LEU A 65 -6.71 0.42 -6.54
N ASP A 66 -6.87 1.71 -6.21
CA ASP A 66 -7.56 2.69 -7.05
C ASP A 66 -6.62 3.29 -8.10
N LYS A 67 -6.72 2.81 -9.35
CA LYS A 67 -5.87 3.29 -10.46
C LYS A 67 -5.95 4.81 -10.70
N ARG A 68 -7.03 5.48 -10.30
CA ARG A 68 -7.16 6.95 -10.45
C ARG A 68 -6.39 7.71 -9.39
N SER A 69 -6.32 7.18 -8.17
CA SER A 69 -5.47 7.71 -7.09
C SER A 69 -4.01 7.43 -7.39
N LEU A 70 -3.68 6.21 -7.82
CA LEU A 70 -2.32 5.85 -8.24
C LEU A 70 -1.76 6.76 -9.35
N ARG A 71 -2.58 7.17 -10.33
CA ARG A 71 -2.17 8.11 -11.39
C ARG A 71 -1.83 9.52 -10.91
N GLN A 72 -2.11 9.85 -9.65
CA GLN A 72 -1.75 11.15 -9.05
C GLN A 72 -0.37 11.12 -8.38
N LEU A 73 0.23 9.94 -8.25
CA LEU A 73 1.54 9.72 -7.63
C LEU A 73 2.65 9.70 -8.69
N ASP A 74 3.91 9.85 -8.25
CA ASP A 74 5.05 9.77 -9.16
C ASP A 74 5.19 8.34 -9.73
N PRO A 75 5.09 8.15 -11.07
CA PRO A 75 5.24 6.84 -11.69
C PRO A 75 6.66 6.26 -11.60
N ALA A 76 7.65 7.02 -11.13
CA ALA A 76 8.98 6.53 -10.78
C ALA A 76 9.05 5.86 -9.41
N THR A 77 8.14 6.18 -8.48
CA THR A 77 8.14 5.61 -7.13
C THR A 77 7.94 4.09 -7.22
N PRO A 78 8.75 3.28 -6.51
CA PRO A 78 8.55 1.84 -6.44
C PRO A 78 7.14 1.49 -5.94
N LEU A 79 6.41 0.72 -6.73
CA LEU A 79 5.09 0.22 -6.36
C LEU A 79 5.19 -1.27 -6.02
N LEU A 80 5.07 -1.59 -4.73
CA LEU A 80 4.95 -2.96 -4.25
C LEU A 80 3.48 -3.37 -4.38
N VAL A 81 3.25 -4.44 -5.13
CA VAL A 81 1.92 -4.95 -5.42
C VAL A 81 1.91 -6.47 -5.28
N PRO A 82 0.82 -7.10 -4.81
CA PRO A 82 0.76 -8.55 -4.73
C PRO A 82 0.96 -9.18 -6.10
N ALA A 83 1.69 -10.30 -6.14
CA ALA A 83 2.02 -10.97 -7.38
C ALA A 83 0.75 -11.40 -8.16
N GLY A 84 0.62 -10.90 -9.40
CA GLY A 84 -0.61 -10.95 -10.20
C GLY A 84 -1.24 -9.56 -10.44
N GLY A 85 -0.87 -8.57 -9.63
CA GLY A 85 -1.28 -7.18 -9.74
C GLY A 85 -0.46 -6.33 -10.72
N GLY A 86 0.66 -6.83 -11.24
CA GLY A 86 1.59 -6.04 -12.05
C GLY A 86 0.97 -5.43 -13.32
N ALA A 87 -0.01 -6.09 -13.94
CA ALA A 87 -0.74 -5.52 -15.08
C ALA A 87 -1.54 -4.26 -14.69
N LEU A 88 -2.23 -4.28 -13.54
CA LEU A 88 -3.01 -3.15 -13.04
C LEU A 88 -2.11 -1.98 -12.64
N ALA A 89 -0.94 -2.28 -12.06
CA ALA A 89 0.11 -1.31 -11.75
C ALA A 89 0.63 -0.61 -13.02
N ARG A 90 0.92 -1.37 -14.09
CA ARG A 90 1.30 -0.79 -15.40
C ARG A 90 0.20 0.07 -16.00
N GLU A 91 -1.06 -0.39 -15.93
CA GLU A 91 -2.23 0.40 -16.37
C GLU A 91 -2.43 1.68 -15.54
N ALA A 92 -1.91 1.73 -14.32
CA ALA A 92 -1.89 2.93 -13.48
C ALA A 92 -0.71 3.87 -13.79
N GLY A 93 0.23 3.46 -14.65
CA GLY A 93 1.34 4.31 -15.15
C GLY A 93 2.69 4.06 -14.48
N PHE A 94 2.78 3.12 -13.53
CA PHE A 94 4.02 2.84 -12.81
C PHE A 94 5.08 2.14 -13.66
N ARG A 95 6.35 2.46 -13.39
CA ARG A 95 7.52 1.94 -14.13
C ARG A 95 8.39 1.02 -13.28
N ASP A 96 8.59 1.33 -12.00
CA ASP A 96 9.18 0.41 -11.02
C ASP A 96 8.04 -0.32 -10.30
N ILE A 97 7.80 -1.58 -10.71
CA ILE A 97 6.73 -2.42 -10.18
C ILE A 97 7.38 -3.66 -9.60
N ARG A 98 7.14 -3.90 -8.30
CA ARG A 98 7.69 -5.04 -7.56
C ARG A 98 6.52 -5.94 -7.15
N GLU A 99 6.39 -7.05 -7.86
CA GLU A 99 5.37 -8.06 -7.55
C GLU A 99 5.84 -8.92 -6.37
N VAL A 100 5.17 -8.80 -5.23
CA VAL A 100 5.57 -9.39 -3.95
C VAL A 100 4.64 -10.50 -3.47
N ARG A 101 5.14 -11.36 -2.58
CA ARG A 101 4.42 -12.44 -1.88
C ARG A 101 4.79 -12.44 -0.39
N ALA A 102 3.92 -13.01 0.44
CA ALA A 102 4.25 -13.24 1.84
C ALA A 102 5.58 -14.00 1.99
N GLY A 103 6.44 -13.53 2.89
CA GLY A 103 7.81 -14.00 3.08
C GLY A 103 8.88 -13.16 2.36
N ASP A 104 8.51 -12.30 1.41
CA ASP A 104 9.47 -11.39 0.77
C ASP A 104 9.96 -10.30 1.73
N GLU A 105 11.23 -9.91 1.60
CA GLU A 105 11.82 -8.79 2.33
C GLU A 105 12.48 -7.80 1.36
N LEU A 106 12.19 -6.51 1.50
CA LEU A 106 12.72 -5.44 0.66
C LEU A 106 13.38 -4.36 1.52
N ARG A 107 14.60 -3.95 1.15
CA ARG A 107 15.37 -2.92 1.88
C ARG A 107 15.27 -1.56 1.22
N PHE A 108 15.08 -0.54 2.04
CA PHE A 108 15.02 0.88 1.69
C PHE A 108 15.85 1.65 2.72
N GLY A 109 17.09 2.01 2.40
CA GLY A 109 18.03 2.59 3.37
C GLY A 109 18.13 1.74 4.65
N ASP A 110 17.83 2.36 5.79
CA ASP A 110 17.83 1.71 7.12
C ASP A 110 16.49 1.01 7.47
N THR A 111 15.53 0.98 6.56
CA THR A 111 14.22 0.34 6.74
C THR A 111 14.13 -0.96 5.95
N THR A 112 13.54 -1.99 6.55
CA THR A 112 13.15 -3.24 5.85
C THR A 112 11.64 -3.39 5.83
N VAL A 113 11.07 -3.56 4.65
CA VAL A 113 9.65 -3.90 4.44
C VAL A 113 9.56 -5.42 4.31
N VAL A 114 8.91 -6.06 5.28
CA VAL A 114 8.62 -7.50 5.27
C VAL A 114 7.18 -7.70 4.83
N VAL A 115 6.97 -8.52 3.81
CA VAL A 115 5.65 -8.85 3.29
C VAL A 115 5.13 -10.05 4.07
N VAL A 116 3.93 -9.92 4.64
CA VAL A 116 3.34 -10.94 5.52
C VAL A 116 2.02 -11.43 4.98
N GLU A 117 1.59 -12.60 5.45
CA GLU A 117 0.33 -13.22 5.06
C GLU A 117 -0.87 -12.36 5.51
N ALA A 118 -1.91 -12.38 4.68
CA ALA A 118 -3.25 -11.87 4.98
C ALA A 118 -4.27 -12.90 4.45
N ASP A 119 -5.40 -13.04 5.13
CA ASP A 119 -6.49 -13.94 4.73
C ASP A 119 -7.69 -13.10 4.22
N HIS A 120 -7.84 -12.97 2.90
CA HIS A 120 -8.89 -12.17 2.26
C HIS A 120 -9.16 -12.65 0.83
N ASP A 121 -10.22 -12.18 0.18
CA ASP A 121 -10.51 -12.55 -1.22
C ASP A 121 -9.37 -12.10 -2.15
N ALA A 122 -8.76 -13.07 -2.84
CA ALA A 122 -7.72 -12.82 -3.83
C ALA A 122 -8.24 -12.17 -5.13
N GLY A 123 -9.55 -11.98 -5.26
CA GLY A 123 -10.18 -11.34 -6.41
C GLY A 123 -10.06 -9.81 -6.36
N ARG A 124 -10.05 -9.17 -7.54
CA ARG A 124 -10.29 -7.71 -7.61
C ARG A 124 -11.78 -7.34 -7.52
N GLY A 125 -12.67 -8.31 -7.74
CA GLY A 125 -14.11 -8.15 -7.71
C GLY A 125 -14.85 -8.92 -8.83
N PRO A 126 -16.19 -8.91 -8.84
CA PRO A 126 -17.03 -9.92 -9.54
C PRO A 126 -16.86 -10.03 -11.06
N ARG A 127 -16.29 -9.01 -11.72
CA ARG A 127 -16.10 -8.97 -13.18
C ARG A 127 -14.64 -8.87 -13.60
N SER A 128 -13.72 -8.96 -12.65
CA SER A 128 -12.29 -8.88 -12.93
C SER A 128 -11.70 -10.29 -13.07
N ARG A 129 -10.83 -10.48 -14.06
CA ARG A 129 -9.98 -11.67 -14.17
C ARG A 129 -8.69 -11.56 -13.35
N HIS A 130 -8.37 -10.38 -12.83
CA HIS A 130 -7.17 -10.17 -12.02
C HIS A 130 -7.35 -10.80 -10.64
N ARG A 131 -6.35 -11.59 -10.25
CA ARG A 131 -6.24 -12.22 -8.94
C ARG A 131 -4.81 -12.09 -8.43
N ALA A 132 -4.67 -11.92 -7.14
CA ALA A 132 -3.41 -12.01 -6.41
C ALA A 132 -3.70 -12.30 -4.94
N GLU A 133 -2.87 -13.12 -4.30
CA GLU A 133 -2.99 -13.38 -2.87
C GLU A 133 -2.81 -12.08 -2.08
N PRO A 134 -3.72 -11.75 -1.14
CA PRO A 134 -3.58 -10.56 -0.32
C PRO A 134 -2.35 -10.66 0.59
N VAL A 135 -1.77 -9.50 0.93
CA VAL A 135 -0.62 -9.41 1.82
C VAL A 135 -0.76 -8.24 2.80
N GLY A 136 -0.12 -8.38 3.95
CA GLY A 136 0.20 -7.27 4.84
C GLY A 136 1.67 -6.86 4.72
N TYR A 137 2.05 -5.80 5.44
CA TYR A 137 3.42 -5.28 5.46
C TYR A 137 3.86 -4.95 6.89
N VAL A 138 5.03 -5.43 7.28
CA VAL A 138 5.73 -4.97 8.49
C VAL A 138 6.91 -4.10 8.07
N VAL A 139 6.81 -2.80 8.35
CA VAL A 139 7.88 -1.82 8.12
C VAL A 139 8.76 -1.77 9.36
N ARG A 140 10.00 -2.26 9.25
CA ARG A 140 10.99 -2.35 10.34
C ARG A 140 12.05 -1.26 10.17
N GLY A 141 12.02 -0.26 11.04
CA GLY A 141 13.07 0.75 11.22
C GLY A 141 13.49 0.85 12.69
N ASN A 142 13.39 2.04 13.29
CA ASN A 142 13.63 2.20 14.74
C ASN A 142 12.54 1.51 15.59
N ARG A 143 11.34 1.40 15.02
CA ARG A 143 10.18 0.65 15.49
C ARG A 143 9.66 -0.23 14.34
N SER A 144 8.84 -1.20 14.70
CA SER A 144 8.09 -1.98 13.72
C SER A 144 6.66 -1.46 13.62
N ILE A 145 6.22 -1.15 12.41
CA ILE A 145 4.84 -0.75 12.11
C ILE A 145 4.23 -1.84 11.24
N TYR A 146 3.13 -2.45 11.71
CA TYR A 146 2.40 -3.46 10.97
C TYR A 146 1.16 -2.84 10.31
N PHE A 147 1.14 -2.88 8.98
CA PHE A 147 -0.03 -2.60 8.17
C PHE A 147 -0.63 -3.93 7.70
N ALA A 148 -1.77 -4.33 8.29
CA ALA A 148 -2.35 -5.63 8.05
C ALA A 148 -2.96 -5.83 6.66
N GLY A 149 -3.36 -4.74 6.00
CA GLY A 149 -4.33 -4.81 4.90
C GLY A 149 -5.70 -5.26 5.42
N ASP A 150 -6.56 -5.69 4.51
CA ASP A 150 -7.76 -6.43 4.88
C ASP A 150 -7.39 -7.88 5.13
N THR A 151 -7.77 -8.40 6.28
CA THR A 151 -7.49 -9.79 6.65
C THR A 151 -8.46 -10.27 7.71
N ASP A 152 -8.92 -11.51 7.56
CA ASP A 152 -9.55 -12.28 8.62
C ASP A 152 -8.50 -12.78 9.63
N HIS A 153 -8.98 -13.37 10.72
CA HIS A 153 -8.12 -13.99 11.72
C HIS A 153 -7.65 -15.38 11.25
N PHE A 154 -6.33 -15.57 11.15
CA PHE A 154 -5.70 -16.84 10.79
C PHE A 154 -4.64 -17.26 11.82
N ALA A 155 -4.21 -18.53 11.76
CA ALA A 155 -3.34 -19.12 12.79
C ALA A 155 -2.00 -18.40 12.99
N GLY A 156 -1.48 -17.75 11.94
CA GLY A 156 -0.21 -17.02 11.97
C GLY A 156 -0.25 -15.66 12.68
N MET A 157 -1.41 -15.21 13.16
CA MET A 157 -1.55 -13.93 13.91
C MET A 157 -1.37 -14.06 15.44
N ALA A 158 -1.29 -15.29 15.97
CA ALA A 158 -1.26 -15.57 17.41
C ALA A 158 0.15 -15.61 18.01
#